data_AF-X6M728-F1
#
_entry.id   AF-X6M728-F1
#
_cell.length_a   1.000
_cell.length_b   1.000
_cell.length_c   1.000
_cell.angle_alpha   90.00
_cell.angle_beta   90.00
_cell.angle_gamma   90.00
#
_symmetry.space_group_name_H-M   'P 1'
#
loop_
_entity.id
_entity.type
_entity.pdbx_description
1 polymer ?
#
loop_
_entity_poly.entity_id
_entity_poly.type
_entity_poly.pdbx_seq_one_letter_code
_entity_poly.pdbx_strand_id
1 'polypeptide(L)'
;MIKQIPGKKDSSNGIIDLGDEKDNLLEWDEEYSLRMRASCCQGISFTPFSNIITFDTPTPTPTPTPTRFNSKILTKQEDDLLLSYLPNGKESEVTLLYRGSNDGFRVSDFRDKCEYAEATVTIVLSDQFNHVFGGFTNLQRTSRNAYANDAGAFVYLLRSGKGDNPQKFTIKSGQEQHAIYDYSSYGPTFGKKVKHKK
;
A
#
# COMPACT_ATOMS: atom_id res chain seq x y z
N MET A 1 30.10 -29.85 9.43
CA MET A 1 30.38 -28.40 9.33
C MET A 1 29.65 -27.90 8.10
N ILE A 2 28.77 -26.90 8.20
CA ILE A 2 27.97 -26.46 7.04
C ILE A 2 28.87 -25.65 6.10
N LYS A 3 29.18 -26.18 4.91
CA LYS A 3 29.92 -25.47 3.86
C LYS A 3 28.99 -24.40 3.27
N GLN A 4 29.34 -23.13 3.42
CA GLN A 4 28.58 -22.03 2.83
C GLN A 4 29.23 -21.63 1.51
N ILE A 5 28.46 -21.70 0.43
CA ILE A 5 28.87 -21.24 -0.90
C ILE A 5 28.20 -19.88 -1.14
N PRO A 6 28.95 -18.76 -1.20
CA PRO A 6 28.38 -17.45 -1.44
C PRO A 6 27.96 -17.31 -2.90
N GLY A 7 26.66 -17.08 -3.14
CA GLY A 7 26.15 -16.74 -4.47
C GLY A 7 26.09 -15.23 -4.71
N LYS A 8 26.42 -14.78 -5.91
CA LYS A 8 26.16 -13.40 -6.36
C LYS A 8 24.99 -13.39 -7.33
N LYS A 9 24.03 -12.50 -7.07
CA LYS A 9 22.92 -12.28 -8.01
C LYS A 9 23.40 -11.39 -9.15
N ASP A 10 23.26 -11.88 -10.37
CA ASP A 10 23.38 -11.06 -11.58
C ASP A 10 22.22 -10.05 -11.60
N SER A 11 22.57 -8.76 -11.61
CA SER A 11 21.63 -7.65 -11.62
C SER A 11 20.80 -7.53 -12.89
N SER A 12 21.20 -8.20 -13.99
CA SER A 12 20.60 -8.07 -15.32
C SER A 12 19.53 -9.13 -15.62
N ASN A 13 19.72 -10.36 -15.16
CA ASN A 13 18.85 -11.51 -15.50
C ASN A 13 18.42 -12.33 -14.27
N GLY A 14 18.90 -12.01 -13.07
CA GLY A 14 18.52 -12.71 -11.84
C GLY A 14 19.16 -14.09 -11.65
N ILE A 15 20.12 -14.49 -12.50
CA ILE A 15 20.92 -15.70 -12.30
C ILE A 15 21.74 -15.55 -11.01
N ILE A 16 21.78 -16.61 -10.20
CA ILE A 16 22.66 -16.68 -9.03
C ILE A 16 23.90 -17.44 -9.47
N ASP A 17 25.01 -16.73 -9.61
CA ASP A 17 26.31 -17.30 -9.89
C ASP A 17 26.93 -17.78 -8.58
N LEU A 18 27.31 -19.07 -8.54
CA LEU A 18 27.97 -19.71 -7.41
C LEU A 18 29.51 -19.72 -7.56
N GLY A 19 30.05 -18.98 -8.53
CA GLY A 19 31.47 -18.89 -8.81
C GLY A 19 32.02 -20.10 -9.55
N ASP A 20 33.35 -20.17 -9.66
CA ASP A 20 34.03 -21.23 -10.39
C ASP A 20 33.90 -22.60 -9.70
N GLU A 21 33.63 -23.63 -10.50
CA GLU A 21 33.48 -25.02 -10.06
C GLU A 21 34.70 -25.55 -9.29
N LYS A 22 35.90 -24.99 -9.56
CA LYS A 22 37.14 -25.33 -8.86
C LYS A 22 37.18 -24.88 -7.40
N ASP A 23 36.48 -23.80 -7.08
CA ASP A 23 36.45 -23.21 -5.74
C ASP A 23 35.26 -23.75 -4.91
N ASN A 24 34.23 -24.26 -5.59
CA ASN A 24 32.99 -24.75 -4.99
C ASN A 24 32.64 -26.17 -5.47
N LEU A 25 33.57 -27.10 -5.27
CA LEU A 25 33.32 -28.53 -5.50
C LEU A 25 32.16 -29.02 -4.62
N LEU A 26 31.05 -29.32 -5.29
CA LEU A 26 30.00 -30.19 -4.77
C LEU A 26 30.43 -31.63 -5.05
N GLU A 27 30.30 -32.49 -4.05
CA GLU A 27 30.66 -33.89 -4.16
C GLU A 27 29.48 -34.67 -4.74
N TRP A 28 29.79 -35.65 -5.59
CA TRP A 28 28.78 -36.57 -6.12
C TRP A 28 28.23 -37.43 -4.98
N ASP A 29 26.95 -37.79 -5.09
CA ASP A 29 26.22 -38.62 -4.10
C ASP A 29 26.02 -37.99 -2.70
N GLU A 30 26.21 -36.68 -2.57
CA GLU A 30 25.93 -35.92 -1.34
C GLU A 30 24.64 -35.08 -1.46
N GLU A 31 23.88 -34.97 -0.36
CA GLU A 31 22.66 -34.16 -0.30
C GLU A 31 22.96 -32.73 0.19
N TYR A 32 22.64 -31.73 -0.63
CA TYR A 32 22.84 -30.31 -0.29
C TYR A 32 21.50 -29.58 -0.13
N SER A 33 21.36 -28.80 0.95
CA SER A 33 20.19 -27.95 1.19
C SER A 33 20.44 -26.50 0.77
N LEU A 34 19.61 -25.95 -0.10
CA LEU A 34 19.62 -24.53 -0.46
C LEU A 34 18.71 -23.73 0.46
N ARG A 35 19.27 -22.77 1.21
CA ARG A 35 18.49 -21.86 2.06
C ARG A 35 18.41 -20.46 1.45
N MET A 36 17.25 -20.12 0.90
CA MET A 36 16.97 -18.78 0.37
C MET A 36 16.20 -17.95 1.40
N ARG A 37 16.54 -16.66 1.53
CA ARG A 37 15.78 -15.70 2.34
C ARG A 37 15.26 -14.58 1.43
N ALA A 38 14.00 -14.66 1.03
CA ALA A 38 13.34 -13.60 0.27
C ALA A 38 12.69 -12.60 1.24
N SER A 39 12.97 -11.31 1.05
CA SER A 39 12.29 -10.23 1.77
C SER A 39 11.18 -9.67 0.88
N CYS A 40 9.94 -10.11 1.13
CA CYS A 40 8.67 -9.57 0.66
C CYS A 40 8.65 -8.83 -0.70
N CYS A 41 8.40 -9.59 -1.78
CA CYS A 41 7.88 -9.06 -3.05
C CYS A 41 6.58 -9.82 -3.40
N GLN A 42 5.58 -9.16 -3.99
CA GLN A 42 4.41 -9.84 -4.56
C GLN A 42 4.85 -10.81 -5.67
N GLY A 43 4.23 -12.00 -5.77
CA GLY A 43 4.48 -12.97 -6.85
C GLY A 43 5.26 -14.25 -6.50
N ILE A 44 5.51 -14.52 -5.21
CA ILE A 44 6.09 -15.81 -4.76
C ILE A 44 4.95 -16.73 -4.34
N SER A 45 4.79 -17.88 -5.00
CA SER A 45 3.83 -18.92 -4.62
C SER A 45 4.53 -20.26 -4.43
N PHE A 46 4.06 -21.02 -3.43
CA PHE A 46 4.51 -22.39 -3.18
C PHE A 46 3.36 -23.32 -3.48
N THR A 47 3.55 -24.29 -4.38
CA THR A 47 2.54 -25.35 -4.57
C THR A 47 2.96 -26.61 -3.80
N PRO A 48 2.03 -27.34 -3.16
CA PRO A 48 2.35 -28.56 -2.42
C PRO A 48 2.83 -29.74 -3.30
N PHE A 49 2.80 -29.59 -4.63
CA PHE A 49 2.98 -30.68 -5.58
C PHE A 49 4.23 -30.54 -6.46
N SER A 50 5.02 -29.47 -6.30
CA SER A 50 6.24 -29.25 -7.09
C SER A 50 7.48 -29.16 -6.21
N ASN A 51 8.53 -29.90 -6.57
CA ASN A 51 9.89 -29.75 -6.02
C ASN A 51 10.61 -28.50 -6.59
N ILE A 52 9.87 -27.61 -7.25
CA ILE A 52 10.39 -26.42 -7.95
C ILE A 52 9.75 -25.19 -7.31
N ILE A 53 10.59 -24.21 -6.98
CA ILE A 53 10.16 -22.87 -6.56
C ILE A 53 9.98 -22.03 -7.83
N THR A 54 8.75 -21.64 -8.13
CA THR A 54 8.45 -20.75 -9.26
C THR A 54 8.36 -19.32 -8.75
N PHE A 55 9.08 -18.40 -9.37
CA PHE A 55 8.96 -16.96 -9.12
C PHE A 55 8.58 -16.26 -10.41
N ASP A 56 7.47 -15.53 -10.37
CA ASP A 56 7.11 -14.65 -11.47
C ASP A 56 7.99 -13.41 -11.38
N THR A 57 8.96 -13.27 -12.29
CA THR A 57 9.60 -11.98 -12.50
C THR A 57 8.53 -11.07 -13.10
N PRO A 58 8.15 -9.94 -12.46
CA PRO A 58 7.24 -9.00 -13.10
C PRO A 58 7.85 -8.65 -14.45
N THR A 59 7.12 -8.97 -15.52
CA THR A 59 7.45 -8.56 -16.89
C THR A 59 7.80 -7.08 -16.84
N PRO A 60 8.85 -6.61 -17.56
CA PRO A 60 9.13 -5.19 -17.65
C PRO A 60 7.88 -4.55 -18.25
N THR A 61 7.04 -4.02 -17.35
CA THR A 61 5.77 -3.43 -17.71
C THR A 61 6.16 -2.19 -18.49
N PRO A 62 5.58 -1.95 -19.70
CA PRO A 62 5.81 -0.70 -20.40
C PRO A 62 5.49 0.39 -19.39
N THR A 63 6.50 1.23 -19.10
CA THR A 63 6.57 2.27 -18.06
C THR A 63 5.22 2.54 -17.40
N PRO A 64 5.03 2.25 -16.09
CA PRO A 64 3.74 2.47 -15.44
C PRO A 64 3.30 3.89 -15.76
N THR A 65 2.16 4.01 -16.45
CA THR A 65 1.59 5.33 -16.73
C THR A 65 1.54 6.04 -15.39
N PRO A 66 2.17 7.21 -15.23
CA PRO A 66 2.17 7.90 -13.95
C PRO A 66 0.72 8.09 -13.53
N THR A 67 0.37 7.46 -12.42
CA THR A 67 -0.92 7.64 -11.76
C THR A 67 -0.97 9.08 -11.27
N ARG A 68 -2.13 9.73 -11.35
CA ARG A 68 -2.26 11.14 -10.92
C ARG A 68 -1.88 11.29 -9.45
N PHE A 69 -2.21 10.30 -8.61
CA PHE A 69 -1.82 10.29 -7.19
C PHE A 69 -0.35 9.91 -6.94
N ASN A 70 0.46 9.64 -7.97
CA ASN A 70 1.78 9.05 -7.84
C ASN A 70 1.76 7.80 -6.92
N SER A 71 0.72 6.98 -7.01
CA SER A 71 0.52 5.84 -6.13
C SER A 71 1.28 4.60 -6.63
N LYS A 72 1.85 3.84 -5.69
CA LYS A 72 2.44 2.52 -5.93
C LYS A 72 1.46 1.36 -5.66
N ILE A 73 0.27 1.66 -5.14
CA ILE A 73 -0.72 0.66 -4.70
C ILE A 73 -2.02 0.69 -5.52
N LEU A 74 -2.23 1.74 -6.31
CA LEU A 74 -3.37 1.86 -7.23
C LEU A 74 -3.02 1.33 -8.61
N THR A 75 -3.97 0.63 -9.23
CA THR A 75 -4.02 0.44 -10.68
C THR A 75 -4.49 1.73 -11.36
N LYS A 76 -4.30 1.83 -12.69
CA LYS A 76 -4.79 2.98 -13.46
C LYS A 76 -6.31 3.16 -13.35
N GLN A 77 -7.08 2.08 -13.35
CA GLN A 77 -8.54 2.14 -13.22
C GLN A 77 -8.97 2.66 -11.84
N GLU A 78 -8.27 2.28 -10.77
CA GLU A 78 -8.53 2.76 -9.43
C GLU A 78 -8.11 4.21 -9.23
N ASP A 79 -7.01 4.63 -9.88
CA ASP A 79 -6.57 6.03 -9.93
C ASP A 79 -7.66 6.91 -10.59
N ASP A 80 -8.12 6.52 -11.78
CA ASP A 80 -9.21 7.20 -12.50
C ASP A 80 -10.52 7.24 -11.69
N LEU A 81 -10.87 6.13 -11.04
CA LEU A 81 -12.07 6.03 -10.21
C LEU A 81 -11.96 6.94 -8.98
N LEU A 82 -10.84 6.94 -8.27
CA LEU A 82 -10.63 7.80 -7.11
C LEU A 82 -10.66 9.28 -7.50
N LEU A 83 -10.06 9.66 -8.64
CA LEU A 83 -10.17 11.03 -9.16
C LEU A 83 -11.63 11.43 -9.36
N SER A 84 -12.47 10.54 -9.91
CA SER A 84 -13.90 10.81 -10.10
C SER A 84 -14.66 11.04 -8.80
N TYR A 85 -14.13 10.59 -7.65
CA TYR A 85 -14.73 10.82 -6.33
C TYR A 85 -14.37 12.17 -5.72
N LEU A 86 -13.30 12.82 -6.18
CA LEU A 86 -12.86 14.12 -5.65
C LEU A 86 -13.81 15.26 -6.07
N PRO A 87 -13.86 16.38 -5.30
CA PRO A 87 -14.78 17.49 -5.59
C PRO A 87 -14.70 18.04 -7.02
N ASN A 88 -13.48 18.14 -7.59
CA ASN A 88 -13.26 18.64 -8.95
C ASN A 88 -13.03 17.50 -9.96
N GLY A 89 -13.28 16.25 -9.57
CA GLY A 89 -13.13 15.10 -10.46
C GLY A 89 -11.73 15.03 -11.08
N LYS A 90 -11.69 14.88 -12.42
CA LYS A 90 -10.46 14.82 -13.22
C LYS A 90 -9.66 16.12 -13.26
N GLU A 91 -10.28 17.26 -12.91
CA GLU A 91 -9.61 18.56 -12.82
C GLU A 91 -8.94 18.77 -11.45
N SER A 92 -9.02 17.78 -10.56
CA SER A 92 -8.34 17.84 -9.27
C SER A 92 -6.82 17.78 -9.47
N GLU A 93 -6.15 18.79 -8.94
CA GLU A 93 -4.70 18.81 -8.82
C GLU A 93 -4.30 18.15 -7.50
N VAL A 94 -3.44 17.13 -7.60
CA VAL A 94 -3.09 16.25 -6.48
C VAL A 94 -1.58 16.17 -6.36
N THR A 95 -1.07 16.31 -5.15
CA THR A 95 0.36 16.22 -4.85
C THR A 95 0.57 15.21 -3.73
N LEU A 96 1.57 14.34 -3.90
CA LEU A 96 1.94 13.37 -2.87
C LEU A 96 2.63 14.10 -1.70
N LEU A 97 1.99 14.10 -0.54
CA LEU A 97 2.54 14.70 0.69
C LEU A 97 3.38 13.69 1.49
N TYR A 98 2.86 12.47 1.61
CA TYR A 98 3.41 11.42 2.47
C TYR A 98 3.11 10.05 1.89
N ARG A 99 4.06 9.12 2.01
CA ARG A 99 3.90 7.70 1.69
C ARG A 99 4.60 6.87 2.76
N GLY A 100 3.84 6.03 3.48
CA GLY A 100 4.40 5.23 4.58
C GLY A 100 5.58 4.33 4.20
N SER A 101 5.61 3.78 2.98
CA SER A 101 6.73 2.98 2.50
C SER A 101 7.99 3.77 2.14
N ASN A 102 7.92 5.10 2.09
CA ASN A 102 9.05 5.99 1.86
C ASN A 102 9.44 6.78 3.11
N ASP A 103 8.44 7.31 3.80
CA ASP A 103 8.60 8.27 4.89
C ASP A 103 8.51 7.64 6.29
N GLY A 104 8.12 6.36 6.38
CA GLY A 104 7.88 5.65 7.64
C GLY A 104 6.40 5.60 8.00
N PHE A 105 6.00 4.68 8.89
CA PHE A 105 4.59 4.45 9.26
C PHE A 105 4.22 5.02 10.63
N ARG A 106 5.10 5.79 11.28
CA ARG A 106 4.79 6.37 12.59
C ARG A 106 3.85 7.55 12.40
N VAL A 107 3.07 7.86 13.44
CA VAL A 107 2.20 9.04 13.44
C VAL A 107 3.02 10.32 13.33
N SER A 108 4.23 10.37 13.90
CA SER A 108 5.17 11.48 13.73
C SER A 108 5.50 11.73 12.26
N ASP A 109 5.80 10.67 11.50
CA ASP A 109 6.23 10.75 10.10
C ASP A 109 5.10 11.32 9.23
N PHE A 110 3.86 10.90 9.50
CA PHE A 110 2.67 11.45 8.86
C PHE A 110 2.47 12.94 9.21
N ARG A 111 2.63 13.31 10.49
CA ARG A 111 2.41 14.70 10.92
C ARG A 111 3.43 15.66 10.33
N ASP A 112 4.70 15.30 10.35
CA ASP A 112 5.78 16.14 9.81
C ASP A 112 5.57 16.48 8.32
N LYS A 113 4.80 15.65 7.60
CA LYS A 113 4.53 15.81 6.17
C LYS A 113 3.14 16.38 5.84
N CYS A 114 2.13 16.08 6.65
CA CYS A 114 0.73 16.38 6.36
C CYS A 114 0.11 17.42 7.30
N GLU A 115 0.79 17.82 8.37
CA GLU A 115 0.29 18.90 9.22
C GLU A 115 0.16 20.19 8.41
N TYR A 116 -0.95 20.90 8.60
CA TYR A 116 -1.34 22.09 7.83
C TYR A 116 -1.64 21.85 6.34
N ALA A 117 -1.57 20.62 5.85
CA ALA A 117 -2.15 20.28 4.55
C ALA A 117 -3.66 20.50 4.59
N GLU A 118 -4.21 21.10 3.54
CA GLU A 118 -5.62 21.44 3.39
C GLU A 118 -6.48 20.19 3.14
N ALA A 119 -7.19 20.12 2.01
CA ALA A 119 -7.93 18.95 1.61
C ALA A 119 -6.97 17.77 1.39
N THR A 120 -7.24 16.64 2.03
CA THR A 120 -6.37 15.46 1.97
C THR A 120 -7.14 14.23 1.56
N VAL A 121 -6.52 13.43 0.68
CA VAL A 121 -6.97 12.08 0.33
C VAL A 121 -5.99 11.08 0.92
N THR A 122 -6.53 10.10 1.65
CA THR A 122 -5.75 9.01 2.26
C THR A 122 -6.01 7.73 1.49
N ILE A 123 -4.96 7.07 1.00
CA ILE A 123 -5.04 5.79 0.29
C ILE A 123 -4.33 4.73 1.14
N VAL A 124 -5.04 3.65 1.48
CA VAL A 124 -4.54 2.56 2.31
C VAL A 124 -4.63 1.25 1.54
N LEU A 125 -3.54 0.49 1.51
CA LEU A 125 -3.51 -0.91 1.11
C LEU A 125 -3.42 -1.78 2.35
N SER A 126 -4.42 -2.63 2.57
CA SER A 126 -4.32 -3.75 3.50
C SER A 126 -3.85 -4.98 2.74
N ASP A 127 -2.53 -5.17 2.69
CA ASP A 127 -1.87 -6.17 1.85
C ASP A 127 -2.37 -7.61 2.13
N GLN A 128 -2.54 -7.96 3.40
CA GLN A 128 -3.05 -9.28 3.83
C GLN A 128 -4.36 -9.68 3.15
N PHE A 129 -5.21 -8.71 2.81
CA PHE A 129 -6.55 -8.95 2.27
C PHE A 129 -6.73 -8.33 0.88
N ASN A 130 -5.67 -7.79 0.28
CA ASN A 130 -5.72 -7.05 -0.98
C ASN A 130 -6.88 -6.02 -1.04
N HIS A 131 -7.09 -5.29 0.06
CA HIS A 131 -8.09 -4.22 0.12
C HIS A 131 -7.42 -2.87 -0.10
N VAL A 132 -7.97 -2.08 -1.04
CA VAL A 132 -7.59 -0.68 -1.24
C VAL A 132 -8.78 0.19 -0.86
N PHE A 133 -8.61 0.99 0.18
CA PHE A 133 -9.65 1.84 0.75
C PHE A 133 -9.04 3.12 1.28
N GLY A 134 -9.88 4.03 1.76
CA GLY A 134 -9.39 5.30 2.25
C GLY A 134 -10.47 6.29 2.61
N GLY A 135 -10.07 7.55 2.67
CA GLY A 135 -11.00 8.64 2.92
C GLY A 135 -10.46 9.98 2.44
N PHE A 136 -11.39 10.91 2.29
CA PHE A 136 -11.14 12.29 1.88
C PHE A 136 -11.73 13.24 2.91
N THR A 137 -11.05 14.36 3.13
CA THR A 137 -11.54 15.49 3.91
C THR A 137 -11.15 16.80 3.25
N ASN A 138 -12.03 17.80 3.36
CA ASN A 138 -11.76 19.19 2.99
C ASN A 138 -11.03 19.96 4.10
N LEU A 139 -10.90 19.38 5.29
CA LEU A 139 -10.36 20.06 6.44
C LEU A 139 -8.85 19.99 6.48
N GLN A 140 -8.27 21.16 6.74
CA GLN A 140 -6.87 21.24 7.12
C GLN A 140 -6.61 20.46 8.42
N ARG A 141 -5.55 19.65 8.47
CA ARG A 141 -5.13 18.93 9.69
C ARG A 141 -4.35 19.86 10.62
N THR A 142 -4.89 20.13 11.81
CA THR A 142 -4.30 21.09 12.77
C THR A 142 -4.26 20.55 14.19
N SER A 143 -4.37 19.22 14.38
CA SER A 143 -4.29 18.57 15.69
C SER A 143 -5.28 19.12 16.72
N ARG A 144 -6.55 19.35 16.32
CA ARG A 144 -7.58 20.02 17.14
C ARG A 144 -7.95 19.33 18.46
N ASN A 145 -7.58 18.05 18.63
CA ASN A 145 -8.01 17.19 19.72
C ASN A 145 -9.55 17.11 19.87
N ALA A 146 -10.25 17.18 18.74
CA ALA A 146 -11.70 17.19 18.71
C ALA A 146 -12.24 16.62 17.39
N TYR A 147 -13.55 16.35 17.39
CA TYR A 147 -14.28 16.15 16.15
C TYR A 147 -14.43 17.47 15.40
N ALA A 148 -14.40 17.39 14.08
CA ALA A 148 -14.57 18.54 13.20
C ALA A 148 -15.66 18.30 12.16
N ASN A 149 -16.35 19.39 11.81
CA ASN A 149 -17.42 19.39 10.83
C ASN A 149 -16.86 19.35 9.40
N ASP A 150 -17.23 18.34 8.62
CA ASP A 150 -16.91 18.27 7.20
C ASP A 150 -18.03 17.55 6.44
N ALA A 151 -18.96 18.32 5.88
CA ALA A 151 -20.06 17.76 5.09
C ALA A 151 -19.60 17.12 3.78
N GLY A 152 -18.43 17.49 3.27
CA GLY A 152 -17.85 16.95 2.04
C GLY A 152 -16.91 15.77 2.26
N ALA A 153 -16.67 15.36 3.52
CA ALA A 153 -15.87 14.18 3.81
C ALA A 153 -16.53 12.91 3.28
N PHE A 154 -15.72 11.92 2.94
CA PHE A 154 -16.21 10.59 2.59
C PHE A 154 -15.14 9.54 2.85
N VAL A 155 -15.57 8.30 3.04
CA VAL A 155 -14.70 7.13 2.96
C VAL A 155 -15.03 6.34 1.71
N TYR A 156 -14.10 5.53 1.24
CA TYR A 156 -14.30 4.76 0.01
C TYR A 156 -13.58 3.43 0.05
N LEU A 157 -14.05 2.52 -0.79
CA LEU A 157 -13.45 1.24 -1.15
C LEU A 157 -13.19 1.25 -2.66
N LEU A 158 -11.96 1.00 -3.08
CA LEU A 158 -11.59 0.87 -4.50
C LEU A 158 -11.36 -0.59 -4.89
N ARG A 159 -10.84 -1.41 -3.96
CA ARG A 159 -10.56 -2.83 -4.20
C ARG A 159 -10.98 -3.66 -3.01
N SER A 160 -11.72 -4.73 -3.26
CA SER A 160 -12.03 -5.74 -2.26
C SER A 160 -11.45 -7.11 -2.64
N GLY A 161 -10.54 -7.64 -1.81
CA GLY A 161 -10.14 -9.05 -1.92
C GLY A 161 -11.26 -10.04 -1.59
N LYS A 162 -12.42 -9.56 -1.10
CA LYS A 162 -13.62 -10.37 -0.84
C LYS A 162 -14.67 -10.28 -1.95
N GLY A 163 -14.43 -9.48 -2.99
CA GLY A 163 -15.33 -9.32 -4.14
C GLY A 163 -16.40 -8.23 -4.00
N ASP A 164 -16.35 -7.40 -2.96
CA ASP A 164 -17.22 -6.21 -2.90
C ASP A 164 -16.88 -5.23 -4.01
N ASN A 165 -17.91 -4.62 -4.59
CA ASN A 165 -17.74 -3.60 -5.61
C ASN A 165 -17.13 -2.30 -5.01
N PRO A 166 -16.38 -1.52 -5.81
CA PRO A 166 -15.94 -0.20 -5.41
C PRO A 166 -17.12 0.67 -4.98
N GLN A 167 -16.97 1.40 -3.88
CA GLN A 167 -18.05 2.20 -3.31
C GLN A 167 -17.52 3.44 -2.59
N LYS A 168 -18.23 4.56 -2.78
CA LYS A 168 -18.06 5.80 -2.03
C LYS A 168 -19.13 5.90 -0.95
N PHE A 169 -18.74 6.22 0.28
CA PHE A 169 -19.62 6.39 1.43
C PHE A 169 -19.52 7.84 1.92
N THR A 170 -20.55 8.63 1.65
CA THR A 170 -20.64 10.02 2.09
C THR A 170 -21.11 10.11 3.54
N ILE A 171 -20.94 11.29 4.15
CA ILE A 171 -21.46 11.58 5.49
C ILE A 171 -22.97 11.35 5.55
N LYS A 172 -23.41 10.72 6.65
CA LYS A 172 -24.83 10.60 6.98
C LYS A 172 -25.35 11.95 7.47
N SER A 173 -26.52 12.34 6.98
CA SER A 173 -27.17 13.59 7.41
C SER A 173 -27.23 13.72 8.94
N GLY A 174 -26.81 14.87 9.45
CA GLY A 174 -26.76 15.18 10.89
C GLY A 174 -25.53 14.62 11.63
N GLN A 175 -24.59 13.99 10.92
CA GLN A 175 -23.32 13.51 11.48
C GLN A 175 -22.09 14.30 10.99
N GLU A 176 -22.30 15.42 10.30
CA GLU A 176 -21.26 16.26 9.72
C GLU A 176 -20.27 16.71 10.79
N GLN A 177 -20.74 17.11 11.98
CA GLN A 177 -19.88 17.53 13.11
C GLN A 177 -18.99 16.42 13.69
N HIS A 178 -19.13 15.16 13.24
CA HIS A 178 -18.27 14.04 13.63
C HIS A 178 -17.56 13.39 12.44
N ALA A 179 -17.46 14.11 11.32
CA ALA A 179 -16.91 13.60 10.07
C ALA A 179 -15.41 13.25 10.20
N ILE A 180 -14.65 14.08 10.92
CA ILE A 180 -13.20 13.93 11.09
C ILE A 180 -12.87 14.02 12.57
N TYR A 181 -11.98 13.15 13.03
CA TYR A 181 -11.33 13.31 14.33
C TYR A 181 -9.86 13.66 14.12
N ASP A 182 -9.43 14.79 14.67
CA ASP A 182 -8.12 15.36 14.41
C ASP A 182 -7.34 15.41 15.73
N TYR A 183 -6.61 14.34 16.04
CA TYR A 183 -5.82 14.23 17.27
C TYR A 183 -4.35 14.03 16.96
N SER A 184 -3.50 14.72 17.71
CA SER A 184 -2.04 14.77 17.57
C SER A 184 -1.34 13.41 17.58
N SER A 185 -1.97 12.40 18.20
CA SER A 185 -1.40 11.06 18.36
C SER A 185 -2.01 10.04 17.40
N TYR A 186 -2.92 10.46 16.51
CA TYR A 186 -3.57 9.59 15.54
C TYR A 186 -3.18 9.96 14.10
N GLY A 187 -3.29 8.97 13.21
CA GLY A 187 -3.29 9.21 11.77
C GLY A 187 -4.65 9.71 11.27
N PRO A 188 -4.90 9.65 9.97
CA PRO A 188 -6.17 10.08 9.39
C PRO A 188 -7.35 9.26 9.95
N THR A 189 -8.23 9.94 10.68
CA THR A 189 -9.39 9.33 11.35
C THR A 189 -10.70 9.93 10.82
N PHE A 190 -11.62 9.06 10.39
CA PHE A 190 -12.88 9.42 9.75
C PHE A 190 -14.07 8.84 10.54
N GLY A 191 -15.08 9.67 10.76
CA GLY A 191 -16.33 9.32 11.42
C GLY A 191 -16.20 9.05 12.93
N LYS A 192 -17.31 8.63 13.51
CA LYS A 192 -17.39 8.09 14.88
C LYS A 192 -18.18 6.80 14.92
N LYS A 193 -18.00 6.02 15.98
CA LYS A 193 -18.88 4.90 16.27
C LYS A 193 -20.29 5.41 16.59
N VAL A 194 -21.27 5.00 15.80
CA VAL A 194 -22.70 5.20 16.11
C VAL A 194 -23.23 3.88 16.66
N LYS A 195 -23.79 3.90 17.87
CA LYS A 195 -24.52 2.74 18.40
C LYS A 195 -25.87 2.68 17.70
N HIS A 196 -26.09 1.66 16.86
CA HIS A 196 -27.44 1.33 16.43
C HIS A 196 -28.19 0.71 17.61
N LYS A 197 -29.30 1.31 18.04
CA LYS A 197 -30.31 0.56 18.78
C LYS A 197 -30.89 -0.44 17.78
N LYS A 198 -30.67 -1.73 18.03
CA LYS A 198 -31.40 -2.80 17.35
C LYS A 198 -32.87 -2.74 17.76
#